data_AF-A0A1F9FVE3-F1
#
_entry.id   AF-A0A1F9FVE3-F1
#
_cell.length_a   1.000
_cell.length_b   1.000
_cell.length_c   1.000
_cell.angle_alpha   90.00
_cell.angle_beta   90.00
_cell.angle_gamma   90.00
#
_symmetry.space_group_name_H-M   'P 1'
#
loop_
_entity.id
_entity.type
_entity.pdbx_description
1 polymer ?
#
loop_
_entity_poly.entity_id
_entity_poly.type
_entity_poly.pdbx_seq_one_letter_code
_entity_poly.pdbx_strand_id
1 'polypeptide(L)'
;MMKYFLSILLMSTIFFLSSLSFALSVEERLKRLEEKLTALEQTYLTNNQEVASTVAKAGELQREAITVQGKIDATTHLADQRYQELSKRLIDLDQRFTTLQERINLLLTQTQRALRKIDPQGATAADAYQKGLGAFEEGNSLEAIAKFQLFLQKYSKHEFAASAQLWIGESYFRMQDFKRAVKEYQIFIEKHPKHDRVPEALLKQGMAFTKLSLKEAAQPFFEKIIKEFSSSKEALLAQEELQKLSAPPASALPPTSTLPEVSSESKETSSYPSKTIQEERQPQTPGQP
;
A
#
# COMPACT_ATOMS: atom_id res chain seq x y z
N MET A 1 -88.27 -59.59 -38.24
CA MET A 1 -88.26 -58.12 -38.05
C MET A 1 -87.67 -57.65 -36.72
N MET A 2 -87.99 -58.29 -35.58
CA MET A 2 -87.57 -57.81 -34.24
C MET A 2 -86.04 -57.75 -34.00
N LYS A 3 -85.24 -58.64 -34.61
CA LYS A 3 -83.77 -58.63 -34.47
C LYS A 3 -83.08 -57.41 -35.12
N TYR A 4 -83.66 -56.86 -36.19
CA TYR A 4 -83.09 -55.68 -36.88
C TYR A 4 -83.34 -54.39 -36.10
N PHE A 5 -84.49 -54.30 -35.41
CA PHE A 5 -84.85 -53.13 -34.59
C PHE A 5 -83.91 -52.97 -33.37
N LEU A 6 -83.55 -54.09 -32.73
CA LEU A 6 -82.61 -54.09 -31.59
C LEU A 6 -81.19 -53.69 -32.02
N SER A 7 -80.75 -54.09 -33.20
CA SER A 7 -79.44 -53.73 -33.77
C SER A 7 -79.33 -52.23 -34.09
N ILE A 8 -80.40 -51.63 -34.65
CA ILE A 8 -80.46 -50.20 -34.97
C ILE A 8 -80.47 -49.36 -33.68
N LEU A 9 -81.19 -49.78 -32.64
CA LEU A 9 -81.19 -49.12 -31.33
C LEU A 9 -79.79 -49.16 -30.70
N LEU A 10 -79.11 -50.31 -30.76
CA LEU A 10 -77.76 -50.48 -30.23
C LEU A 10 -76.74 -49.61 -30.97
N MET A 11 -76.78 -49.58 -32.31
CA MET A 11 -75.92 -48.72 -33.13
C MET A 11 -76.15 -47.21 -32.89
N SER A 12 -77.41 -46.79 -32.71
CA SER A 12 -77.74 -45.42 -32.34
C SER A 12 -77.18 -45.05 -30.96
N THR A 13 -77.28 -45.94 -29.97
CA THR A 13 -76.69 -45.70 -28.65
C THR A 13 -75.16 -45.64 -28.70
N ILE A 14 -74.49 -46.52 -29.45
CA ILE A 14 -73.03 -46.48 -29.61
C ILE A 14 -72.58 -45.19 -30.30
N PHE A 15 -73.32 -44.73 -31.31
CA PHE A 15 -73.05 -43.45 -31.99
C PHE A 15 -73.29 -42.24 -31.07
N PHE A 16 -74.31 -42.31 -30.21
CA PHE A 16 -74.58 -41.26 -29.23
C PHE A 16 -73.52 -41.24 -28.13
N LEU A 17 -73.09 -42.40 -27.62
CA LEU A 17 -72.00 -42.52 -26.65
C LEU A 17 -70.64 -42.09 -27.23
N SER A 18 -70.36 -42.38 -28.50
CA SER A 18 -69.14 -41.93 -29.17
C SER A 18 -69.16 -40.43 -29.46
N SER A 19 -70.31 -39.88 -29.85
CA SER A 19 -70.53 -38.44 -29.99
C SER A 19 -70.41 -37.70 -28.65
N LEU A 20 -70.94 -38.28 -27.57
CA LEU A 20 -70.84 -37.72 -26.22
C LEU A 20 -69.40 -37.80 -25.68
N SER A 21 -68.69 -38.91 -25.92
CA SER A 21 -67.27 -39.05 -25.57
C SER A 21 -66.40 -38.07 -26.37
N PHE A 22 -66.72 -37.85 -27.65
CA PHE A 22 -66.04 -36.86 -28.48
C PHE A 22 -66.29 -35.43 -28.00
N ALA A 23 -67.54 -35.09 -27.63
CA ALA A 23 -67.90 -33.79 -27.08
C ALA A 23 -67.17 -33.51 -25.74
N LEU A 24 -67.14 -34.48 -24.83
CA LEU A 24 -66.37 -34.40 -23.58
C LEU A 24 -64.86 -34.17 -23.85
N SER A 25 -64.31 -34.82 -24.88
CA SER A 25 -62.92 -34.62 -25.32
C SER A 25 -62.65 -33.21 -25.87
N VAL A 26 -63.60 -32.64 -26.62
CA VAL A 26 -63.49 -31.27 -27.16
C VAL A 26 -63.51 -30.25 -26.03
N GLU A 27 -64.36 -30.46 -25.03
CA GLU A 27 -64.49 -29.58 -23.87
C GLU A 27 -63.23 -29.62 -22.99
N GLU A 28 -62.61 -30.79 -22.82
CA GLU A 28 -61.32 -30.92 -22.13
C GLU A 28 -60.18 -30.24 -22.90
N ARG A 29 -60.19 -30.33 -24.23
CA ARG A 29 -59.23 -29.62 -25.10
C ARG A 29 -59.41 -28.10 -25.04
N LEU A 30 -60.65 -27.61 -25.03
CA LEU A 30 -60.97 -26.20 -24.88
C LEU A 30 -60.48 -25.66 -23.54
N LYS A 31 -60.77 -26.36 -22.45
CA LYS A 31 -60.30 -25.99 -21.11
C LYS A 31 -58.77 -25.93 -21.02
N ARG A 32 -58.08 -26.92 -21.58
CA ARG A 32 -56.61 -26.90 -21.67
C ARG A 32 -56.08 -25.75 -22.54
N LEU A 33 -56.83 -25.36 -23.56
CA LEU A 33 -56.47 -24.24 -24.43
C LEU A 33 -56.58 -22.91 -23.68
N GLU A 34 -57.67 -22.72 -22.93
CA GLU A 34 -57.89 -21.57 -22.07
C GLU A 34 -56.80 -21.48 -21.00
N GLU A 35 -56.52 -22.57 -20.28
CA GLU A 35 -55.43 -22.63 -19.28
C GLU A 35 -54.06 -22.24 -19.89
N LYS A 36 -53.75 -22.74 -21.09
CA LYS A 36 -52.53 -22.37 -21.81
C LYS A 36 -52.53 -20.90 -22.24
N LEU A 37 -53.66 -20.36 -22.67
CA LEU A 37 -53.80 -18.97 -23.06
C LEU A 37 -53.57 -18.05 -21.85
N THR A 38 -54.18 -18.37 -20.71
CA THR A 38 -54.00 -17.61 -19.46
C THR A 38 -52.56 -17.70 -18.96
N ALA A 39 -51.95 -18.88 -19.01
CA ALA A 39 -50.54 -19.05 -18.65
C ALA A 39 -49.61 -18.26 -19.58
N LEU A 40 -49.91 -18.23 -20.89
CA LEU A 40 -49.16 -17.45 -21.87
C LEU A 40 -49.31 -15.94 -21.63
N GLU A 41 -50.52 -15.46 -21.36
CA GLU A 41 -50.79 -14.06 -21.02
C GLU A 41 -50.05 -13.64 -19.74
N GLN A 42 -50.10 -14.46 -18.70
CA GLN A 42 -49.38 -14.21 -17.45
C GLN A 42 -47.86 -14.19 -17.66
N THR A 43 -47.34 -15.12 -18.48
CA THR A 43 -45.93 -15.14 -18.87
C THR A 43 -45.55 -13.89 -19.66
N TYR A 44 -46.39 -13.46 -20.60
CA TYR A 44 -46.17 -12.26 -21.41
C TYR A 44 -46.13 -10.99 -20.55
N LEU A 45 -47.08 -10.84 -19.62
CA LEU A 45 -47.11 -9.72 -18.68
C LEU A 45 -45.88 -9.70 -17.77
N THR A 46 -45.49 -10.86 -17.24
CA THR A 46 -44.30 -11.00 -16.38
C THR A 46 -43.03 -10.65 -17.15
N ASN A 47 -42.85 -11.20 -18.36
CA ASN A 47 -41.71 -10.90 -19.21
C ASN A 47 -41.65 -9.41 -19.57
N ASN A 48 -42.79 -8.79 -19.91
CA ASN A 48 -42.83 -7.36 -20.19
C ASN A 48 -42.44 -6.51 -18.98
N GLN A 49 -42.90 -6.88 -17.78
CA GLN A 49 -42.51 -6.19 -16.55
C GLN A 49 -41.01 -6.36 -16.25
N GLU A 50 -40.47 -7.56 -16.47
CA GLU A 50 -39.05 -7.83 -16.31
C GLU A 50 -38.21 -7.00 -17.30
N VAL A 51 -38.59 -6.97 -18.58
CA VAL A 51 -37.95 -6.14 -19.63
C VAL A 51 -38.02 -4.65 -19.28
N ALA A 52 -39.17 -4.16 -18.81
CA ALA A 52 -39.28 -2.77 -18.38
C ALA A 52 -38.32 -2.45 -17.22
N SER A 53 -38.17 -3.36 -16.26
CA SER A 53 -37.25 -3.20 -15.13
C SER A 53 -35.79 -3.24 -15.54
N THR A 54 -35.42 -4.09 -16.51
CA THR A 54 -34.04 -4.20 -17.00
C THR A 54 -33.65 -2.97 -17.81
N VAL A 55 -34.56 -2.44 -18.63
CA VAL A 55 -34.36 -1.16 -19.36
C VAL A 55 -34.20 0.01 -18.38
N ALA A 56 -35.00 0.06 -17.31
CA ALA A 56 -34.86 1.08 -16.28
C ALA A 56 -33.48 1.02 -15.59
N LYS A 57 -33.03 -0.19 -15.18
CA LYS A 57 -31.70 -0.41 -14.60
C LYS A 57 -30.58 -0.06 -15.59
N ALA A 58 -30.72 -0.42 -16.87
CA ALA A 58 -29.75 -0.06 -17.90
C ALA A 58 -29.62 1.46 -18.06
N GLY A 59 -30.75 2.19 -18.02
CA GLY A 59 -30.76 3.65 -18.05
C GLY A 59 -30.09 4.27 -16.82
N GLU A 60 -30.28 3.68 -15.63
CA GLU A 60 -29.61 4.11 -14.40
C GLU A 60 -28.09 3.89 -14.47
N LEU A 61 -27.66 2.69 -14.86
CA LEU A 61 -26.24 2.37 -15.06
C LEU A 61 -25.59 3.30 -16.10
N GLN A 62 -26.31 3.65 -17.16
CA GLN A 62 -25.79 4.57 -18.17
C GLN A 62 -25.61 6.00 -17.65
N ARG A 63 -26.52 6.47 -16.77
CA ARG A 63 -26.37 7.78 -16.09
C ARG A 63 -25.21 7.76 -15.11
N GLU A 64 -25.05 6.67 -14.37
CA GLU A 64 -23.91 6.49 -13.46
C GLU A 64 -22.60 6.48 -14.24
N ALA A 65 -22.53 5.77 -15.38
CA ALA A 65 -21.35 5.74 -16.25
C ALA A 65 -20.96 7.13 -16.75
N ILE A 66 -21.92 7.95 -17.20
CA ILE A 66 -21.66 9.34 -17.61
C ILE A 66 -21.16 10.18 -16.43
N THR A 67 -21.75 9.99 -15.25
CA THR A 67 -21.35 10.71 -14.03
C THR A 67 -19.93 10.34 -13.59
N VAL A 68 -19.60 9.04 -13.63
CA VAL A 68 -18.26 8.53 -13.31
C VAL A 68 -17.26 9.04 -14.33
N GLN A 69 -17.59 9.03 -15.63
CA GLN A 69 -16.73 9.59 -16.66
C GLN A 69 -16.42 11.07 -16.42
N GLY A 70 -17.43 11.88 -16.09
CA GLY A 70 -17.21 13.29 -15.76
C GLY A 70 -16.33 13.49 -14.52
N LYS A 71 -16.44 12.62 -13.50
CA LYS A 71 -15.53 12.63 -12.35
C LYS A 71 -14.10 12.25 -12.75
N ILE A 72 -13.93 11.25 -13.62
CA ILE A 72 -12.62 10.83 -14.13
C ILE A 72 -11.96 11.99 -14.88
N ASP A 73 -12.67 12.63 -15.81
CA ASP A 73 -12.14 13.74 -16.59
C ASP A 73 -11.73 14.91 -15.68
N ALA A 74 -12.58 15.28 -14.72
CA ALA A 74 -12.28 16.34 -13.75
C ALA A 74 -11.05 16.01 -12.89
N THR A 75 -10.93 14.77 -12.40
CA THR A 75 -9.77 14.35 -11.60
C THR A 75 -8.49 14.28 -12.42
N THR A 76 -8.59 13.89 -13.70
CA THR A 76 -7.45 13.83 -14.63
C THR A 76 -6.91 15.23 -14.88
N HIS A 77 -7.78 16.20 -15.19
CA HIS A 77 -7.37 17.59 -15.36
C HIS A 77 -6.76 18.20 -14.10
N LEU A 78 -7.32 17.91 -12.92
CA LEU A 78 -6.75 18.37 -11.65
C LEU A 78 -5.37 17.75 -11.40
N ALA A 79 -5.19 16.47 -11.70
CA ALA A 79 -3.90 15.79 -11.58
C ALA A 79 -2.86 16.40 -12.51
N ASP A 80 -3.20 16.63 -13.78
CA ASP A 80 -2.34 17.28 -14.76
C ASP A 80 -1.94 18.69 -14.31
N GLN A 81 -2.90 19.49 -13.83
CA GLN A 81 -2.63 20.83 -13.33
C GLN A 81 -1.66 20.79 -12.13
N ARG A 82 -1.86 19.87 -11.17
CA ARG A 82 -0.96 19.70 -10.03
C ARG A 82 0.43 19.24 -10.46
N TYR A 83 0.52 18.35 -11.45
CA TYR A 83 1.79 17.88 -11.98
C TYR A 83 2.59 19.01 -12.63
N GLN A 84 1.92 19.86 -13.42
CA GLN A 84 2.55 21.04 -14.04
C GLN A 84 2.98 22.09 -13.00
N GLU A 85 2.20 22.30 -11.95
CA GLU A 85 2.59 23.20 -10.85
C GLU A 85 3.80 22.64 -10.08
N LEU A 86 3.80 21.33 -9.79
CA LEU A 86 4.90 20.66 -9.12
C LEU A 86 6.19 20.74 -9.96
N SER A 87 6.10 20.47 -11.27
CA SER A 87 7.26 20.53 -12.16
C SER A 87 7.88 21.94 -12.21
N LYS A 88 7.06 22.99 -12.27
CA LYS A 88 7.51 24.38 -12.22
C LYS A 88 8.22 24.70 -10.91
N ARG A 89 7.66 24.28 -9.77
CA ARG A 89 8.29 24.46 -8.45
C ARG A 89 9.62 23.74 -8.34
N LEU A 90 9.73 22.54 -8.91
CA LEU A 90 10.99 21.81 -8.92
C LEU A 90 12.06 22.55 -9.73
N ILE A 91 11.71 23.12 -10.89
CA ILE A 91 12.62 23.94 -11.71
C ILE A 91 13.04 25.22 -10.96
N ASP A 92 12.10 25.93 -10.34
CA ASP A 92 12.39 27.13 -9.55
C ASP A 92 13.30 26.81 -8.35
N LEU A 93 13.05 25.68 -7.66
CA LEU A 93 13.91 25.23 -6.56
C LEU A 93 15.33 24.91 -7.03
N ASP A 94 15.50 24.26 -8.17
CA ASP A 94 16.81 23.94 -8.75
C ASP A 94 17.61 25.20 -9.09
N GLN A 95 16.96 26.21 -9.68
CA GLN A 95 17.58 27.51 -9.95
C GLN A 95 17.98 28.25 -8.67
N ARG A 96 17.12 28.22 -7.64
CA ARG A 96 17.43 28.80 -6.33
C ARG A 96 18.59 28.08 -5.65
N PHE A 97 18.63 26.75 -5.74
CA PHE A 97 19.71 25.95 -5.19
C PHE A 97 21.05 26.29 -5.86
N THR A 98 21.06 26.38 -7.19
CA THR A 98 22.23 26.79 -7.98
C THR A 98 22.71 28.18 -7.56
N THR A 99 21.81 29.16 -7.50
CA THR A 99 22.14 30.53 -7.08
C THR A 99 22.67 30.58 -5.65
N LEU A 100 22.08 29.79 -4.75
CA LEU A 100 22.53 29.70 -3.36
C LEU A 100 23.93 29.09 -3.28
N GLN A 101 24.20 28.03 -4.04
CA GLN A 101 25.50 27.37 -4.09
C GLN A 101 26.58 28.33 -4.60
N GLU A 102 26.32 29.12 -5.63
CA GLU A 102 27.24 30.16 -6.12
C GLU A 102 27.54 31.22 -5.05
N ARG A 103 26.50 31.72 -4.36
CA ARG A 103 26.66 32.69 -3.27
C ARG A 103 27.47 32.13 -2.10
N ILE A 104 27.22 30.87 -1.71
CA ILE A 104 27.99 30.18 -0.67
C ILE A 104 29.46 30.09 -1.09
N ASN A 105 29.75 29.69 -2.33
CA ASN A 105 31.13 29.58 -2.83
C ASN A 105 31.87 30.93 -2.82
N LEU A 106 31.20 32.01 -3.22
CA LEU A 106 31.75 33.36 -3.14
C LEU A 106 32.05 33.76 -1.71
N LEU A 107 31.11 33.53 -0.79
CA LEU A 107 31.27 33.83 0.63
C LEU A 107 32.43 33.04 1.24
N LEU A 108 32.52 31.74 0.95
CA LEU A 108 33.58 30.86 1.42
C LEU A 108 34.95 31.34 0.92
N THR A 109 35.06 31.72 -0.35
CA THR A 109 36.31 32.25 -0.92
C THR A 109 36.73 33.56 -0.23
N GLN A 110 35.78 34.45 0.03
CA GLN A 110 36.05 35.72 0.71
C GLN A 110 36.46 35.52 2.16
N THR A 111 35.73 34.68 2.90
CA THR A 111 36.04 34.35 4.29
C THR A 111 37.37 33.63 4.41
N GLN A 112 37.68 32.68 3.53
CA GLN A 112 38.97 31.98 3.51
C GLN A 112 40.14 32.95 3.28
N ARG A 113 40.01 33.91 2.34
CA ARG A 113 41.04 34.95 2.12
C ARG A 113 41.22 35.85 3.34
N ALA A 114 40.15 36.21 4.04
CA ALA A 114 40.21 37.01 5.25
C ALA A 114 40.84 36.21 6.42
N LEU A 115 40.38 34.99 6.63
CA LEU A 115 40.90 34.06 7.65
C LEU A 115 42.39 33.82 7.45
N ARG A 116 42.87 33.62 6.22
CA ARG A 116 44.29 33.38 5.94
C ARG A 116 45.20 34.55 6.33
N LYS A 117 44.67 35.77 6.42
CA LYS A 117 45.41 36.95 6.90
C LYS A 117 45.43 37.04 8.44
N ILE A 118 44.41 36.52 9.11
CA ILE A 118 44.22 36.65 10.56
C ILE A 118 44.80 35.43 11.29
N ASP A 119 44.50 34.23 10.79
CA ASP A 119 45.01 32.95 11.25
C ASP A 119 45.33 32.06 10.04
N PRO A 120 46.59 32.07 9.57
CA PRO A 120 47.04 31.19 8.49
C PRO A 120 46.85 29.70 8.81
N GLN A 121 46.95 29.27 10.07
CA GLN A 121 46.81 27.87 10.43
C GLN A 121 45.34 27.43 10.39
N GLY A 122 44.42 28.20 10.99
CA GLY A 122 42.98 27.96 10.91
C GLY A 122 42.47 27.94 9.46
N ALA A 123 42.95 28.87 8.62
CA ALA A 123 42.64 28.85 7.19
C ALA A 123 43.15 27.56 6.50
N THR A 124 44.37 27.11 6.79
CA THR A 124 44.88 25.85 6.22
C THR A 124 44.19 24.61 6.76
N ALA A 125 43.60 24.66 7.95
CA ALA A 125 42.77 23.60 8.49
C ALA A 125 41.43 23.56 7.72
N ALA A 126 40.74 24.69 7.59
CA ALA A 126 39.52 24.79 6.80
C ALA A 126 39.72 24.25 5.37
N ASP A 127 40.81 24.63 4.70
CA ASP A 127 41.13 24.15 3.35
C ASP A 127 41.34 22.63 3.28
N ALA A 128 42.05 22.08 4.26
CA ALA A 128 42.29 20.64 4.33
C ALA A 128 41.00 19.85 4.59
N TYR A 129 40.12 20.39 5.43
CA TYR A 129 38.81 19.81 5.71
C TYR A 129 37.89 19.86 4.46
N GLN A 130 37.85 20.99 3.75
CA GLN A 130 37.07 21.15 2.52
C GLN A 130 37.53 20.19 1.41
N LYS A 131 38.84 19.92 1.28
CA LYS A 131 39.34 18.91 0.34
C LYS A 131 38.84 17.50 0.66
N GLY A 132 38.68 17.15 1.94
CA GLY A 132 38.09 15.88 2.36
C GLY A 132 36.61 15.80 2.01
N LEU A 133 35.86 16.89 2.24
CA LEU A 133 34.45 16.98 1.86
C LEU A 133 34.25 16.85 0.35
N GLY A 134 35.03 17.58 -0.45
CA GLY A 134 34.96 17.49 -1.91
C GLY A 134 35.18 16.07 -2.43
N ALA A 135 36.20 15.37 -1.92
CA ALA A 135 36.42 13.97 -2.29
C ALA A 135 35.26 13.05 -1.89
N PHE A 136 34.59 13.31 -0.75
CA PHE A 136 33.41 12.57 -0.33
C PHE A 136 32.20 12.85 -1.24
N GLU A 137 31.98 14.11 -1.62
CA GLU A 137 30.90 14.54 -2.50
C GLU A 137 31.06 13.97 -3.92
N GLU A 138 32.29 13.93 -4.45
CA GLU A 138 32.66 13.30 -5.71
C GLU A 138 32.49 11.77 -5.70
N GLY A 139 32.18 11.17 -4.54
CA GLY A 139 32.02 9.73 -4.38
C GLY A 139 33.33 8.97 -4.10
N ASN A 140 34.46 9.66 -4.15
CA ASN A 140 35.78 9.08 -3.86
C ASN A 140 36.02 8.92 -2.36
N SER A 141 35.34 7.93 -1.78
CA SER A 141 35.32 7.68 -0.34
C SER A 141 36.71 7.31 0.23
N LEU A 142 37.55 6.62 -0.54
CA LEU A 142 38.91 6.28 -0.13
C LEU A 142 39.79 7.52 -0.01
N GLU A 143 39.72 8.42 -0.98
CA GLU A 143 40.45 9.68 -0.90
C GLU A 143 39.92 10.53 0.25
N ALA A 144 38.60 10.64 0.43
CA ALA A 144 38.00 11.36 1.55
C ALA A 144 38.56 10.88 2.91
N ILE A 145 38.59 9.56 3.13
CA ILE A 145 39.17 8.96 4.33
C ILE A 145 40.62 9.43 4.51
N ALA A 146 41.45 9.32 3.47
CA ALA A 146 42.87 9.70 3.56
C ALA A 146 43.04 11.20 3.89
N LYS A 147 42.23 12.09 3.29
CA LYS A 147 42.28 13.54 3.58
C LYS A 147 41.83 13.84 5.01
N PHE A 148 40.75 13.23 5.48
CA PHE A 148 40.28 13.44 6.85
C PHE A 148 41.22 12.84 7.88
N GLN A 149 41.83 11.68 7.63
CA GLN A 149 42.88 11.14 8.51
C GLN A 149 44.09 12.07 8.59
N LEU A 150 44.55 12.60 7.46
CA LEU A 150 45.63 13.60 7.45
C LEU A 150 45.22 14.87 8.20
N PHE A 151 43.97 15.32 8.02
CA PHE A 151 43.42 16.45 8.77
C PHE A 151 43.48 16.19 10.27
N LEU A 152 43.02 15.02 10.74
CA LEU A 152 43.05 14.65 12.15
C LEU A 152 44.47 14.54 12.71
N GLN A 153 45.45 14.07 11.92
CA GLN A 153 46.85 14.05 12.35
C GLN A 153 47.40 15.45 12.56
N LYS A 154 47.08 16.39 11.66
CA LYS A 154 47.66 17.73 11.67
C LYS A 154 46.89 18.72 12.56
N TYR A 155 45.57 18.55 12.66
CA TYR A 155 44.63 19.50 13.27
C TYR A 155 43.73 18.80 14.30
N SER A 156 44.29 17.89 15.10
CA SER A 156 43.57 17.06 16.08
C SER A 156 42.75 17.82 17.13
N LYS A 157 43.10 19.09 17.39
CA LYS A 157 42.41 19.98 18.36
C LYS A 157 41.51 21.03 17.71
N HIS A 158 41.41 21.03 16.38
CA HIS A 158 40.59 21.99 15.65
C HIS A 158 39.11 21.69 15.84
N GLU A 159 38.24 22.70 15.75
CA GLU A 159 36.78 22.54 15.89
C GLU A 159 36.19 21.52 14.91
N PHE A 160 36.78 21.38 13.71
CA PHE A 160 36.39 20.40 12.71
C PHE A 160 36.91 18.98 12.95
N ALA A 161 37.76 18.74 13.96
CA ALA A 161 38.31 17.41 14.22
C ALA A 161 37.21 16.38 14.50
N ALA A 162 36.23 16.74 15.34
CA ALA A 162 35.10 15.85 15.62
C ALA A 162 34.31 15.53 14.33
N SER A 163 33.99 16.55 13.52
CA SER A 163 33.29 16.36 12.25
C SER A 163 34.10 15.54 11.25
N ALA A 164 35.42 15.72 11.16
CA ALA A 164 36.30 14.95 10.29
C ALA A 164 36.29 13.46 10.66
N GLN A 165 36.32 13.15 11.95
CA GLN A 165 36.19 11.78 12.46
C GLN A 165 34.86 11.14 12.03
N LEU A 166 33.76 11.89 12.10
CA LEU A 166 32.45 11.42 11.67
C LEU A 166 32.41 11.16 10.15
N TRP A 167 33.02 12.03 9.33
CA TRP A 167 33.09 11.85 7.87
C TRP A 167 33.92 10.64 7.44
N ILE A 168 34.93 10.24 8.21
CA ILE A 168 35.64 8.96 7.98
C ILE A 168 34.65 7.79 8.15
N GLY A 169 33.82 7.83 9.20
CA GLY A 169 32.75 6.84 9.42
C GLY A 169 31.76 6.77 8.25
N GLU A 170 31.25 7.93 7.81
CA GLU A 170 30.34 8.03 6.65
C GLU A 170 30.98 7.50 5.36
N SER A 171 32.26 7.77 5.16
CA SER A 171 33.00 7.31 3.98
C SER A 171 33.12 5.78 3.97
N TYR A 172 33.45 5.16 5.12
CA TYR A 172 33.45 3.71 5.23
C TYR A 172 32.05 3.10 5.05
N PHE A 173 31.02 3.75 5.61
CA PHE A 173 29.63 3.33 5.44
C PHE A 173 29.22 3.33 3.97
N ARG A 174 29.55 4.38 3.23
CA ARG A 174 29.28 4.48 1.78
C ARG A 174 29.98 3.39 0.98
N MET A 175 31.20 3.04 1.37
CA MET A 175 31.95 1.91 0.79
C MET A 175 31.42 0.53 1.21
N GLN A 176 30.37 0.47 2.02
CA GLN A 176 29.84 -0.75 2.62
C GLN A 176 30.84 -1.48 3.53
N ASP A 177 31.90 -0.79 3.97
CA ASP A 177 32.79 -1.30 5.02
C ASP A 177 32.20 -0.97 6.39
N PHE A 178 31.12 -1.65 6.72
CA PHE A 178 30.36 -1.40 7.94
C PHE A 178 31.19 -1.71 9.20
N LYS A 179 32.16 -2.63 9.14
CA LYS A 179 33.04 -2.95 10.28
C LYS A 179 33.92 -1.75 10.65
N ARG A 180 34.57 -1.13 9.66
CA ARG A 180 35.36 0.08 9.90
C ARG A 180 34.46 1.27 10.23
N ALA A 181 33.31 1.42 9.57
CA ALA A 181 32.37 2.48 9.88
C ALA A 181 31.93 2.46 11.36
N VAL A 182 31.52 1.30 11.89
CA VAL A 182 31.15 1.13 13.30
C VAL A 182 32.27 1.60 14.23
N LYS A 183 33.52 1.25 13.92
CA LYS A 183 34.67 1.66 14.74
C LYS A 183 34.85 3.17 14.75
N GLU A 184 34.76 3.82 13.59
CA GLU A 184 34.95 5.27 13.49
C GLU A 184 33.80 6.07 14.13
N TYR A 185 32.55 5.57 14.04
CA TYR A 185 31.43 6.14 14.78
C TYR A 185 31.60 5.97 16.29
N GLN A 186 32.06 4.81 16.76
CA GLN A 186 32.35 4.59 18.18
C GLN A 186 33.40 5.58 18.67
N ILE A 187 34.49 5.77 17.93
CA ILE A 187 35.55 6.74 18.28
C ILE A 187 34.96 8.15 18.42
N PHE A 188 34.07 8.55 17.51
CA PHE A 188 33.40 9.85 17.58
C PHE A 188 32.54 9.99 18.86
N ILE A 189 31.70 8.99 19.15
CA ILE A 189 30.80 8.99 20.30
C ILE A 189 31.58 9.03 21.62
N GLU A 190 32.67 8.26 21.72
CA GLU A 190 33.50 8.21 22.92
C GLU A 190 34.31 9.49 23.15
N LYS A 191 34.90 10.05 22.08
CA LYS A 191 35.73 11.26 22.19
C LYS A 191 34.92 12.54 22.30
N HIS A 192 33.70 12.55 21.74
CA HIS A 192 32.85 13.75 21.64
C HIS A 192 31.42 13.50 22.13
N PRO A 193 31.22 13.01 23.37
CA PRO A 193 29.90 12.55 23.85
C PRO A 193 28.85 13.66 23.97
N LYS A 194 29.26 14.93 23.96
CA LYS A 194 28.37 16.11 24.02
C LYS A 194 28.16 16.80 22.68
N HIS A 195 28.69 16.25 21.59
CA HIS A 195 28.56 16.88 20.28
C HIS A 195 27.13 16.71 19.74
N ASP A 196 26.60 17.74 19.11
CA ASP A 196 25.23 17.76 18.56
C ASP A 196 24.94 16.64 17.53
N ARG A 197 25.97 16.01 16.96
CA ARG A 197 25.87 14.93 15.95
C ARG A 197 26.04 13.53 16.56
N VAL A 198 26.09 13.41 17.90
CA VAL A 198 26.11 12.11 18.58
C VAL A 198 24.88 11.25 18.23
N PRO A 199 23.64 11.78 18.18
CA PRO A 199 22.48 10.98 17.78
C PRO A 199 22.62 10.42 16.37
N GLU A 200 23.18 11.21 15.45
CA GLU A 200 23.44 10.80 14.06
C GLU A 200 24.46 9.65 14.01
N ALA A 201 25.57 9.79 14.73
CA ALA A 201 26.60 8.77 14.81
C ALA A 201 26.07 7.45 15.40
N LEU A 202 25.27 7.53 16.47
CA LEU A 202 24.63 6.36 17.09
C LEU A 202 23.68 5.67 16.11
N LEU A 203 22.87 6.44 15.38
CA LEU A 203 21.93 5.89 14.40
C LEU A 203 22.69 5.14 13.30
N LYS A 204 23.72 5.78 12.74
CA LYS A 204 24.55 5.21 11.67
C LYS A 204 25.32 3.97 12.13
N GLN A 205 25.80 3.97 13.38
CA GLN A 205 26.44 2.82 13.97
C GLN A 205 25.45 1.64 14.10
N GLY A 206 24.25 1.88 14.62
CA GLY A 206 23.19 0.86 14.69
C GLY A 206 22.82 0.32 13.30
N MET A 207 22.65 1.21 12.31
CA MET A 207 22.40 0.81 10.92
C MET A 207 23.53 -0.04 10.34
N ALA A 208 24.79 0.30 10.65
CA ALA A 208 25.95 -0.48 10.19
C ALA A 208 25.96 -1.88 10.82
N PHE A 209 25.58 -2.03 12.09
CA PHE A 209 25.38 -3.35 12.71
C PHE A 209 24.27 -4.15 12.02
N THR A 210 23.14 -3.52 11.71
CA THR A 210 22.06 -4.17 10.94
C THR A 210 22.55 -4.64 9.57
N LYS A 211 23.37 -3.83 8.88
CA LYS A 211 23.98 -4.22 7.58
C LYS A 211 25.01 -5.34 7.68
N LEU A 212 25.60 -5.55 8.85
CA LEU A 212 26.44 -6.71 9.17
C LEU A 212 25.64 -7.95 9.59
N SER A 213 24.31 -7.90 9.53
CA SER A 213 23.41 -8.94 10.04
C SER A 213 23.53 -9.18 11.56
N LEU A 214 24.08 -8.21 12.30
CA LEU A 214 24.22 -8.25 13.76
C LEU A 214 23.08 -7.45 14.40
N LYS A 215 21.85 -7.93 14.23
CA LYS A 215 20.63 -7.21 14.62
C LYS A 215 20.53 -7.02 16.14
N GLU A 216 20.91 -8.05 16.89
CA GLU A 216 20.93 -8.05 18.36
C GLU A 216 21.91 -7.01 18.90
N ALA A 217 23.02 -6.79 18.19
CA ALA A 217 23.99 -5.75 18.52
C ALA A 217 23.49 -4.34 18.15
N ALA A 218 22.64 -4.20 17.13
CA ALA A 218 22.11 -2.91 16.68
C ALA A 218 21.05 -2.32 17.62
N GLN A 219 20.19 -3.18 18.16
CA GLN A 219 19.05 -2.80 19.02
C GLN A 219 19.39 -1.83 20.16
N PRO A 220 20.41 -2.06 21.02
CA PRO A 220 20.70 -1.17 22.15
C PRO A 220 21.09 0.25 21.71
N PHE A 221 21.65 0.42 20.50
CA PHE A 221 21.97 1.75 19.98
C PHE A 221 20.70 2.55 19.65
N PHE A 222 19.72 1.92 19.00
CA PHE A 222 18.45 2.57 18.67
C PHE A 222 17.63 2.89 19.93
N GLU A 223 17.58 1.96 20.90
CA GLU A 223 16.93 2.18 22.19
C GLU A 223 17.56 3.35 22.95
N LYS A 224 18.89 3.44 22.94
CA LYS A 224 19.62 4.56 23.54
C LYS A 224 19.22 5.90 22.91
N ILE A 225 19.09 5.96 21.58
CA ILE A 225 18.70 7.20 20.89
C ILE A 225 17.29 7.63 21.31
N ILE A 226 16.35 6.70 21.35
CA ILE A 226 14.96 6.98 21.74
C ILE A 226 14.89 7.46 23.20
N LYS A 227 15.70 6.88 24.08
CA LYS A 227 15.73 7.22 25.51
C LYS A 227 16.42 8.56 25.79
N GLU A 228 17.57 8.82 25.17
CA GLU A 228 18.42 9.97 25.48
C GLU A 228 18.18 11.17 24.56
N PHE A 229 17.63 10.96 23.37
CA PHE A 229 17.41 11.98 22.33
C PHE A 229 15.98 11.96 21.77
N SER A 230 14.99 11.73 22.64
CA SER A 230 13.59 11.46 22.27
C SER A 230 12.91 12.49 21.35
N SER A 231 13.40 13.74 21.33
CA SER A 231 12.86 14.83 20.49
C SER A 231 13.62 15.02 19.17
N SER A 232 14.66 14.23 18.89
CA SER A 232 15.48 14.37 17.69
C SER A 232 14.88 13.61 16.50
N LYS A 233 15.26 13.99 15.28
CA LYS A 233 14.89 13.27 14.05
C LYS A 233 15.40 11.83 14.09
N GLU A 234 16.57 11.62 14.66
CA GLU A 234 17.22 10.32 14.79
C GLU A 234 16.45 9.39 15.70
N ALA A 235 15.74 9.88 16.72
CA ALA A 235 14.87 9.05 17.56
C ALA A 235 13.69 8.47 16.77
N LEU A 236 13.09 9.26 15.87
CA LEU A 236 12.04 8.76 14.97
C LEU A 236 12.59 7.67 14.04
N LEU A 237 13.74 7.91 13.42
CA LEU A 237 14.39 6.92 12.54
C LEU A 237 14.81 5.65 13.30
N ALA A 238 15.32 5.79 14.53
CA ALA A 238 15.66 4.67 15.39
C ALA A 238 14.44 3.81 15.74
N GLN A 239 13.28 4.44 15.96
CA GLN A 239 12.02 3.73 16.18
C GLN A 239 11.58 2.93 14.95
N GLU A 240 11.68 3.51 13.76
CA GLU A 240 11.42 2.80 12.50
C GLU A 240 12.35 1.60 12.30
N GLU A 241 13.65 1.75 12.58
CA GLU A 241 14.61 0.65 12.47
C GLU A 241 14.31 -0.47 13.49
N LEU A 242 13.97 -0.15 14.74
CA LEU A 242 13.56 -1.18 15.72
C LEU A 242 12.30 -1.94 15.29
N GLN A 243 11.31 -1.26 14.71
CA GLN A 243 10.13 -1.92 14.18
C GLN A 243 10.51 -2.93 13.09
N LYS A 244 11.39 -2.55 12.15
CA LYS A 244 11.89 -3.45 11.09
C LYS A 244 12.67 -4.64 11.65
N LEU A 245 13.38 -4.47 12.76
CA LEU A 245 14.09 -5.56 13.43
C LEU A 245 13.14 -6.54 14.13
N SER A 246 12.03 -6.03 14.69
CA SER A 246 11.03 -6.82 15.42
C SER A 246 9.96 -7.48 14.54
N ALA A 247 9.78 -7.01 13.30
CA ALA A 247 8.81 -7.58 12.38
C ALA A 247 9.22 -9.00 11.94
N PRO A 248 8.34 -10.02 12.07
CA PRO A 248 8.59 -11.33 11.47
C PRO A 248 8.73 -11.18 9.93
N PRO A 249 9.51 -12.04 9.24
CA PRO A 249 9.63 -11.98 7.80
C PRO A 249 8.23 -11.97 7.18
N ALA A 250 8.01 -11.08 6.21
CA ALA A 250 6.71 -10.72 5.63
C ALA A 250 5.91 -11.87 4.95
N SER A 251 6.28 -13.12 5.19
CA SER A 251 5.58 -14.33 4.74
C SER A 251 4.78 -15.05 5.83
N ALA A 252 4.71 -14.54 7.07
CA ALA A 252 4.00 -15.22 8.15
C ALA A 252 3.05 -14.30 8.94
N LEU A 253 1.82 -14.13 8.46
CA LEU A 253 0.66 -13.84 9.31
C LEU A 253 -0.63 -14.52 8.74
N PRO A 254 -1.19 -15.53 9.43
CA PRO A 254 -2.63 -15.81 9.50
C PRO A 254 -3.28 -15.01 10.67
N PRO A 255 -4.63 -15.02 10.83
CA PRO A 255 -5.40 -13.85 11.26
C PRO A 255 -5.69 -13.73 12.78
N THR A 256 -5.91 -12.47 13.20
CA THR A 256 -6.67 -11.92 14.37
C THR A 256 -6.58 -12.55 15.77
N SER A 257 -6.25 -11.71 16.76
CA SER A 257 -6.85 -11.72 18.13
C SER A 257 -6.56 -10.37 18.84
N THR A 258 -7.53 -9.45 18.97
CA THR A 258 -8.41 -9.20 20.15
C THR A 258 -7.74 -8.67 21.43
N LEU A 259 -8.29 -7.56 21.96
CA LEU A 259 -8.79 -7.30 23.34
C LEU A 259 -9.02 -5.76 23.51
N PRO A 260 -9.86 -5.25 24.44
CA PRO A 260 -11.12 -5.76 25.00
C PRO A 260 -12.29 -4.72 24.98
N GLU A 261 -13.50 -5.26 24.95
CA GLU A 261 -14.72 -4.90 25.71
C GLU A 261 -14.82 -3.51 26.39
N VAL A 262 -15.72 -2.65 25.89
CA VAL A 262 -16.49 -1.70 26.72
C VAL A 262 -17.97 -1.81 26.32
N SER A 263 -18.74 -2.28 27.28
CA SER A 263 -20.20 -2.39 27.29
C SER A 263 -20.89 -1.03 27.35
N SER A 264 -21.83 -0.78 26.45
CA SER A 264 -23.06 -0.03 26.76
C SER A 264 -24.13 -0.35 25.72
N GLU A 265 -24.83 -1.45 26.00
CA GLU A 265 -26.28 -1.59 25.95
C GLU A 265 -27.10 -0.45 25.29
N SER A 266 -27.63 -0.72 24.10
CA SER A 266 -28.94 -0.22 23.69
C SER A 266 -29.60 -1.25 22.77
N LYS A 267 -30.66 -1.85 23.31
CA LYS A 267 -31.59 -2.78 22.67
C LYS A 267 -32.21 -2.17 21.40
N GLU A 268 -32.39 -3.02 20.38
CA GLU A 268 -33.59 -3.17 19.51
C GLU A 268 -33.16 -3.93 18.24
N THR A 269 -33.26 -5.26 18.24
CA THR A 269 -34.34 -6.02 17.55
C THR A 269 -34.49 -5.70 16.06
N SER A 270 -33.91 -6.53 15.20
CA SER A 270 -34.67 -7.12 14.09
C SER A 270 -33.97 -8.36 13.55
N SER A 271 -34.74 -9.43 13.52
CA SER A 271 -34.40 -10.81 13.25
C SER A 271 -34.36 -11.08 11.75
N TYR A 272 -33.20 -11.45 11.21
CA TYR A 272 -33.11 -12.26 9.99
C TYR A 272 -32.88 -13.72 10.39
N PRO A 273 -33.81 -14.66 10.10
CA PRO A 273 -33.54 -16.07 10.28
C PRO A 273 -32.84 -16.64 9.05
N SER A 274 -31.54 -16.91 9.15
CA SER A 274 -30.86 -17.86 8.27
C SER A 274 -31.12 -19.28 8.77
N LYS A 275 -32.06 -19.98 8.13
CA LYS A 275 -32.09 -21.45 8.02
C LYS A 275 -32.61 -21.73 6.61
N THR A 276 -31.92 -22.46 5.75
CA THR A 276 -31.79 -23.93 5.68
C THR A 276 -30.90 -24.16 4.44
N ILE A 277 -29.94 -25.09 4.38
CA ILE A 277 -30.15 -26.51 4.05
C ILE A 277 -28.83 -27.26 4.34
N GLN A 278 -28.88 -28.19 5.29
CA GLN A 278 -28.13 -29.45 5.25
C GLN A 278 -29.16 -30.55 5.05
N GLU A 279 -28.97 -31.36 4.02
CA GLU A 279 -29.31 -32.80 3.86
C GLU A 279 -29.41 -33.05 2.33
N GLU A 280 -28.43 -33.68 1.70
CA GLU A 280 -28.12 -35.12 1.76
C GLU A 280 -29.26 -35.96 1.15
N ARG A 281 -28.98 -36.51 -0.05
CA ARG A 281 -29.24 -37.91 -0.44
C ARG A 281 -29.04 -38.09 -1.96
N GLN A 282 -27.93 -38.72 -2.32
CA GLN A 282 -27.88 -39.56 -3.51
C GLN A 282 -28.74 -40.82 -3.26
N PRO A 283 -29.55 -41.26 -4.23
CA PRO A 283 -29.94 -42.65 -4.31
C PRO A 283 -29.00 -43.40 -5.26
N GLN A 284 -28.30 -44.39 -4.69
CA GLN A 284 -27.87 -45.57 -5.41
C GLN A 284 -29.07 -46.31 -6.00
N THR A 285 -28.92 -46.95 -7.16
CA THR A 285 -29.55 -48.25 -7.48
C THR A 285 -28.93 -48.86 -8.75
N PRO A 286 -29.08 -50.17 -9.01
CA PRO A 286 -27.97 -51.06 -9.35
C PRO A 286 -28.18 -51.82 -10.68
N GLY A 287 -27.23 -52.68 -11.04
CA GLY A 287 -27.53 -53.90 -11.82
C GLY A 287 -26.88 -53.97 -13.19
N GLN A 288 -25.79 -54.73 -13.26
CA GLN A 288 -25.29 -55.40 -14.47
C GLN A 288 -26.37 -56.29 -15.10
N PRO A 289 -26.17 -56.67 -16.36
CA PRO A 289 -25.59 -58.00 -16.64
C PRO A 289 -24.17 -57.97 -17.19
#